data_AF-A0A818VKX3-F1
#
_entry.id   AF-A0A818VKX3-F1
#
_cell.length_a   1.000
_cell.length_b   1.000
_cell.length_c   1.000
_cell.angle_alpha   90.00
_cell.angle_beta   90.00
_cell.angle_gamma   90.00
#
_symmetry.space_group_name_H-M   'P 1'
#
loop_
_entity.id
_entity.type
_entity.pdbx_description
1 polymer ?
#
loop_
_entity_poly.entity_id
_entity_poly.type
_entity_poly.pdbx_seq_one_letter_code
_entity_poly.pdbx_strand_id
1 'polypeptide(L)'
;MEKSSSKESIGKKRQSKPVSTECKICRAPAIDAYYGVISCHSCKIFFKRNLVERQKLLQCRWNGNCEININTRHVCSSCRLRKCFTNEMQIEMIRGSYSHRNKTKKNTNEIDIPIQTTSTVIARLNEPEQVRLFLIVLFKKKRSR
;
A
#
# COMPACT_ATOMS: atom_id res chain seq x y z
N MET A 1 25.10 -33.42 41.92
CA MET A 1 24.99 -32.09 42.56
C MET A 1 25.34 -31.06 41.49
N GLU A 2 24.34 -30.71 40.66
CA GLU A 2 23.63 -29.41 40.64
C GLU A 2 24.42 -28.32 39.89
N LYS A 3 24.00 -27.96 38.66
CA LYS A 3 23.22 -26.75 38.24
C LYS A 3 24.06 -25.46 38.39
N SER A 4 24.20 -24.56 37.40
CA SER A 4 23.17 -23.75 36.71
C SER A 4 23.86 -22.90 35.60
N SER A 5 23.30 -22.78 34.38
CA SER A 5 22.68 -21.55 33.82
C SER A 5 23.25 -20.22 34.36
N SER A 6 23.73 -19.26 33.55
CA SER A 6 22.86 -18.33 32.80
C SER A 6 23.64 -17.49 31.79
N LYS A 7 23.03 -17.29 30.61
CA LYS A 7 23.35 -16.24 29.64
C LYS A 7 22.71 -14.94 30.10
N GLU A 8 23.39 -13.80 30.05
CA GLU A 8 22.69 -12.53 29.85
C GLU A 8 23.52 -11.45 29.15
N SER A 9 22.84 -10.79 28.23
CA SER A 9 23.25 -9.77 27.27
C SER A 9 23.05 -8.36 27.82
N ILE A 10 23.95 -7.43 27.51
CA ILE A 10 23.70 -5.99 27.70
C ILE A 10 23.89 -5.27 26.36
N GLY A 11 22.77 -5.02 25.69
CA GLY A 11 22.68 -4.22 24.49
C GLY A 11 22.83 -2.72 24.79
N LYS A 12 23.62 -2.03 23.98
CA LYS A 12 23.64 -0.56 23.95
C LYS A 12 22.73 -0.07 22.82
N LYS A 13 21.48 0.30 23.16
CA LYS A 13 20.62 1.09 22.26
C LYS A 13 21.23 2.49 22.13
N ARG A 14 21.80 2.82 20.97
CA ARG A 14 22.12 4.20 20.61
C ARG A 14 20.81 4.96 20.43
N GLN A 15 20.47 5.84 21.38
CA GLN A 15 19.41 6.84 21.19
C GLN A 15 19.96 7.95 20.29
N SER A 16 19.88 7.75 18.97
CA SER A 16 19.98 8.86 18.02
C SER A 16 18.66 9.64 18.05
N LYS A 17 18.70 10.97 18.18
CA LYS A 17 17.57 11.87 17.92
C LYS A 17 16.83 11.38 16.65
N PRO A 18 15.49 11.29 16.63
CA PRO A 18 14.80 10.87 15.43
C PRO A 18 15.02 11.95 14.37
N VAL A 19 15.90 11.66 13.41
CA VAL A 19 16.01 12.46 12.18
C VAL A 19 14.68 12.27 11.48
N SER A 20 13.81 13.29 11.54
CA SER A 20 12.56 13.27 10.79
C SER A 20 12.92 13.19 9.31
N THR A 21 12.60 12.06 8.69
CA THR A 21 12.84 11.83 7.27
C THR A 21 11.60 12.23 6.48
N GLU A 22 11.75 12.43 5.17
CA GLU A 22 10.65 12.85 4.31
C GLU A 22 9.95 11.64 3.68
N CYS A 23 8.61 11.63 3.70
CA CYS A 23 7.79 10.62 3.03
C CYS A 23 8.06 10.61 1.53
N LYS A 24 8.58 9.49 1.00
CA LYS A 24 8.92 9.35 -0.42
C LYS A 24 7.72 9.46 -1.37
N ILE A 25 6.50 9.33 -0.85
CA ILE A 25 5.28 9.42 -1.66
C ILE A 25 4.77 10.86 -1.79
N CYS A 26 4.62 11.56 -0.65
CA CYS A 26 3.90 12.84 -0.59
C CYS A 26 4.68 13.96 0.09
N ARG A 27 5.96 13.76 0.41
CA ARG A 27 6.82 14.80 0.99
C ARG A 27 6.47 15.27 2.42
N ALA A 28 5.45 14.69 3.04
CA ALA A 28 5.13 14.96 4.44
C ALA A 28 6.20 14.39 5.39
N PRO A 29 6.37 14.96 6.60
CA PRO A 29 7.25 14.38 7.62
C PRO A 29 6.91 12.91 7.90
N ALA A 30 7.95 12.09 8.02
CA ALA A 30 7.90 10.67 8.33
C ALA A 30 8.91 10.35 9.44
N ILE A 31 8.53 9.36 10.26
CA ILE A 31 9.35 8.91 11.39
C ILE A 31 10.01 7.58 11.03
N ASP A 32 9.24 6.68 10.41
CA ASP A 32 9.65 5.30 10.14
C ASP A 32 9.39 4.87 8.68
N ALA A 33 9.93 3.70 8.34
CA ALA A 33 9.55 2.98 7.13
C ALA A 33 8.28 2.16 7.35
N TYR A 34 7.35 2.20 6.39
CA TYR A 34 6.21 1.31 6.31
C TYR A 34 6.22 0.60 4.96
N TYR A 35 6.03 -0.72 4.98
CA TYR A 35 6.03 -1.55 3.77
C TYR A 35 7.32 -1.38 2.95
N GLY A 36 8.47 -1.29 3.63
CA GLY A 36 9.79 -1.16 3.00
C GLY A 36 10.22 0.27 2.66
N VAL A 37 9.35 1.28 2.84
CA VAL A 37 9.61 2.65 2.37
C VAL A 37 9.33 3.68 3.45
N ILE A 38 10.23 4.66 3.60
CA ILE A 38 10.02 5.85 4.43
C ILE A 38 8.75 6.57 3.97
N SER A 39 7.71 6.54 4.81
CA SER A 39 6.40 7.07 4.45
C SER A 39 5.64 7.59 5.66
N CYS A 40 4.83 8.62 5.45
CA CYS A 40 3.98 9.16 6.51
C CYS A 40 2.80 8.22 6.81
N HIS A 41 2.21 8.35 8.00
CA HIS A 41 1.09 7.52 8.45
C HIS A 41 -0.12 7.51 7.48
N SER A 42 -0.39 8.65 6.83
CA SER A 42 -1.49 8.73 5.86
C SER A 42 -1.24 7.87 4.61
N CYS A 43 0.01 7.78 4.14
CA CYS A 43 0.38 6.95 2.98
C CYS A 43 0.39 5.46 3.35
N LYS A 44 0.79 5.12 4.58
CA LYS A 44 0.63 3.76 5.13
C LYS A 44 -0.82 3.28 5.07
N ILE A 45 -1.75 4.03 5.67
CA ILE A 45 -3.17 3.65 5.69
C ILE A 45 -3.74 3.61 4.27
N PHE A 46 -3.41 4.62 3.46
CA PHE A 46 -3.86 4.71 2.08
C PHE A 46 -3.43 3.48 1.26
N PHE A 47 -2.17 3.08 1.36
CA PHE A 47 -1.63 1.92 0.64
C PHE A 47 -2.37 0.64 1.04
N LYS A 48 -2.49 0.36 2.34
CA LYS A 48 -3.23 -0.82 2.84
C LYS A 48 -4.67 -0.88 2.33
N ARG A 49 -5.42 0.23 2.42
CA ARG A 49 -6.84 0.28 2.00
C ARG A 49 -7.02 0.04 0.50
N ASN A 50 -6.17 0.67 -0.33
CA ASN A 50 -6.34 0.64 -1.77
C ASN A 50 -5.76 -0.62 -2.42
N LEU A 51 -4.76 -1.23 -1.77
CA LEU A 51 -4.21 -2.50 -2.18
C LEU A 51 -5.21 -3.66 -1.99
N VAL A 52 -5.89 -3.72 -0.84
CA VAL A 52 -6.74 -4.87 -0.50
C VAL A 52 -8.08 -4.83 -1.25
N GLU A 53 -8.67 -3.65 -1.45
CA GLU A 53 -10.11 -3.57 -1.76
C GLU A 53 -10.46 -2.77 -3.03
N ARG A 54 -9.59 -1.88 -3.53
CA ARG A 54 -10.07 -0.79 -4.42
C ARG A 54 -9.29 -0.51 -5.69
N GLN A 55 -8.22 -1.25 -5.99
CA GLN A 55 -7.37 -0.96 -7.14
C GLN A 55 -8.14 -0.82 -8.48
N LYS A 56 -9.13 -1.68 -8.75
CA LYS A 56 -9.93 -1.65 -9.99
C LYS A 56 -10.79 -0.39 -10.15
N LEU A 57 -11.05 0.34 -9.07
CA LEU A 57 -11.88 1.53 -9.05
C LEU A 57 -11.06 2.83 -9.13
N LEU A 58 -9.72 2.73 -9.11
CA LEU A 58 -8.84 3.90 -9.09
C LEU A 58 -8.46 4.33 -10.50
N GLN A 59 -9.29 5.21 -11.07
CA GLN A 59 -9.01 5.87 -12.34
C GLN A 59 -8.45 7.28 -12.12
N CYS A 60 -7.46 7.66 -12.93
CA CYS A 60 -7.00 9.04 -12.98
C CYS A 60 -8.00 9.86 -13.82
N ARG A 61 -8.32 11.09 -13.37
CA ARG A 61 -9.18 12.02 -14.11
C ARG A 61 -8.41 12.91 -15.09
N TRP A 62 -7.09 12.79 -15.11
CA TRP A 62 -6.15 13.56 -15.92
C TRP A 62 -5.19 12.59 -16.64
N ASN A 63 -3.98 13.03 -16.95
CA ASN A 63 -3.03 12.30 -17.80
C ASN A 63 -2.17 11.27 -17.05
N GLY A 64 -2.60 10.79 -15.88
CA GLY A 64 -1.83 9.83 -15.09
C GLY A 64 -0.59 10.38 -14.38
N ASN A 65 -0.24 11.65 -14.58
CA ASN A 65 0.98 12.27 -14.04
C ASN A 65 0.71 13.31 -12.94
N CYS A 66 -0.33 13.11 -12.13
CA CYS A 66 -0.68 14.07 -11.07
C CYS A 66 0.47 14.20 -10.05
N GLU A 67 0.82 15.45 -9.72
CA GLU A 67 1.78 15.72 -8.66
C GLU A 67 1.22 15.29 -7.30
N ILE A 68 2.01 14.53 -6.54
CA ILE A 68 1.64 14.06 -5.20
C ILE A 68 2.55 14.72 -4.16
N ASN A 69 1.99 15.67 -3.41
CA ASN A 69 2.59 16.33 -2.25
C ASN A 69 1.61 16.34 -1.05
N ILE A 70 1.98 16.96 0.07
CA ILE A 70 1.18 16.93 1.30
C ILE A 70 -0.22 17.54 1.10
N ASN A 71 -0.33 18.53 0.22
CA ASN A 71 -1.56 19.25 -0.08
C ASN A 71 -2.37 18.53 -1.17
N THR A 72 -1.73 17.99 -2.20
CA THR A 72 -2.41 17.41 -3.38
C THR A 72 -2.65 15.91 -3.31
N ARG A 73 -2.09 15.18 -2.33
CA ARG A 73 -2.21 13.71 -2.22
C ARG A 73 -3.63 13.15 -2.10
N HIS A 74 -4.65 13.98 -1.89
CA HIS A 74 -6.05 13.55 -1.85
C HIS A 74 -6.75 13.70 -3.21
N VAL A 75 -6.16 14.46 -4.14
CA VAL A 75 -6.75 14.84 -5.43
C VAL A 75 -6.82 13.65 -6.38
N CYS A 76 -5.79 12.80 -6.42
CA CYS A 76 -5.76 11.64 -7.31
C CYS A 76 -5.25 10.37 -6.61
N SER A 77 -6.20 9.53 -6.19
CA SER A 77 -5.90 8.22 -5.58
C SER A 77 -5.18 7.27 -6.53
N SER A 78 -5.48 7.30 -7.83
CA SER A 78 -4.81 6.47 -8.84
C SER A 78 -3.30 6.78 -8.93
N CYS A 79 -2.95 8.06 -9.16
CA CYS A 79 -1.55 8.50 -9.22
C CYS A 79 -0.83 8.31 -7.88
N ARG A 80 -1.51 8.51 -6.75
CA ARG A 80 -0.93 8.26 -5.43
C ARG A 80 -0.59 6.79 -5.22
N LEU A 81 -1.49 5.87 -5.59
CA LEU A 81 -1.25 4.43 -5.47
C LEU A 81 -0.13 3.98 -6.41
N ARG A 82 -0.12 4.46 -7.66
CA ARG A 82 0.98 4.22 -8.59
C ARG A 82 2.32 4.63 -8.00
N LYS A 83 2.40 5.84 -7.41
CA LYS A 83 3.62 6.34 -6.76
C LYS A 83 4.06 5.50 -5.56
N CYS A 84 3.13 4.89 -4.81
CA CYS A 84 3.47 3.91 -3.77
C CYS A 84 4.22 2.70 -4.35
N PHE A 85 3.75 2.15 -5.47
CA PHE A 85 4.42 1.02 -6.12
C PHE A 85 5.72 1.41 -6.81
N THR A 86 5.80 2.58 -7.43
CA THR A 86 7.04 3.09 -8.05
C THR A 86 8.16 3.31 -7.02
N ASN A 87 7.81 3.61 -5.76
CA ASN A 87 8.78 3.69 -4.67
C ASN A 87 8.97 2.34 -3.95
N GLU A 88 8.53 1.23 -4.55
CA GLU A 88 8.74 -0.12 -4.04
C GLU A 88 8.06 -0.42 -2.69
N MET A 89 6.89 0.18 -2.41
CA MET A 89 6.09 -0.24 -1.24
C MET A 89 5.67 -1.71 -1.41
N GLN A 90 6.14 -2.58 -0.51
CA GLN A 90 6.02 -4.02 -0.64
C GLN A 90 4.74 -4.56 0.01
N ILE A 91 3.99 -5.32 -0.78
CA ILE A 91 2.73 -5.97 -0.37
C ILE A 91 3.00 -7.10 0.63
N GLU A 92 4.12 -7.81 0.47
CA GLU A 92 4.49 -8.99 1.26
C GLU A 92 4.56 -8.69 2.76
N MET A 93 4.99 -7.47 3.12
CA MET A 93 5.08 -7.03 4.52
C MET A 93 3.72 -6.88 5.21
N ILE A 94 2.60 -6.83 4.47
CA ILE A 94 1.25 -6.76 5.03
C ILE A 94 0.80 -8.14 5.54
N ARG A 95 1.25 -9.22 4.90
CA ARG A 95 0.83 -10.61 5.20
C ARG A 95 1.31 -11.06 6.59
N GLY A 96 2.50 -10.64 7.01
CA GLY A 96 3.03 -10.95 8.35
C GLY A 96 2.37 -10.19 9.51
N SER A 97 1.76 -9.02 9.26
CA SER A 97 1.20 -8.16 10.32
C SER A 97 -0.25 -8.50 10.72
N TYR A 98 -0.96 -9.28 9.90
CA TYR A 98 -2.33 -9.70 10.20
C TYR A 98 -2.40 -10.83 11.24
N SER A 99 -1.28 -11.53 11.47
CA SER A 99 -1.20 -12.71 12.34
C SER A 99 -1.19 -12.41 13.85
N HIS A 100 -0.99 -11.15 14.26
CA HIS A 100 -0.80 -10.82 15.69
C HIS A 100 -2.02 -10.23 16.44
N ARG A 101 -3.24 -10.30 15.87
CA ARG A 101 -4.46 -10.05 16.65
C ARG A 101 -5.26 -11.34 16.83
N ASN A 102 -5.22 -11.82 18.07
CA ASN A 102 -6.04 -12.86 18.70
C ASN A 102 -5.54 -14.30 18.58
N LYS A 103 -4.79 -14.69 19.61
CA LYS A 103 -4.42 -16.07 19.95
C LYS A 103 -5.61 -16.78 20.59
N THR A 104 -6.69 -17.01 19.85
CA THR A 104 -7.76 -17.94 20.26
C THR A 104 -8.42 -18.56 19.02
N LYS A 105 -8.11 -19.85 18.82
CA LYS A 105 -8.84 -20.88 18.05
C LYS A 105 -8.85 -20.77 16.51
N LYS A 106 -8.33 -21.87 15.93
CA LYS A 106 -8.29 -22.31 14.53
C LYS A 106 -9.57 -21.99 13.73
N ASN A 107 -9.41 -21.20 12.67
CA ASN A 107 -9.94 -21.48 11.33
C ASN A 107 -9.18 -20.56 10.34
N THR A 108 -8.10 -21.04 9.74
CA THR A 108 -7.32 -20.29 8.75
C THR A 108 -8.10 -20.26 7.44
N ASN A 109 -9.09 -19.37 7.36
CA ASN A 109 -9.46 -18.80 6.07
C ASN A 109 -8.29 -17.88 5.69
N GLU A 110 -7.28 -18.46 5.03
CA GLU A 110 -6.29 -17.70 4.28
C GLU A 110 -7.05 -16.71 3.40
N ILE A 111 -6.95 -15.42 3.72
CA ILE A 111 -7.41 -14.40 2.78
C ILE A 111 -6.37 -14.41 1.67
N ASP A 112 -6.63 -15.20 0.64
CA ASP A 112 -5.90 -15.20 -0.62
C ASP A 112 -6.01 -13.81 -1.26
N ILE A 113 -5.21 -12.86 -0.78
CA ILE A 113 -5.02 -11.57 -1.45
C ILE A 113 -4.28 -11.90 -2.75
N PRO A 114 -4.92 -11.76 -3.94
CA PRO A 114 -4.31 -12.14 -5.19
C PRO A 114 -3.00 -11.39 -5.34
N ILE A 115 -1.90 -12.11 -5.56
CA ILE A 115 -0.56 -11.56 -5.74
C ILE A 115 -0.59 -10.73 -7.03
N GLN A 116 -0.95 -9.45 -6.95
CA GLN A 116 -0.79 -8.53 -8.06
C GLN A 116 0.64 -7.98 -7.98
N THR A 117 1.49 -8.40 -8.91
CA THR A 117 2.85 -7.87 -9.02
C THR A 117 2.79 -6.36 -9.23
N THR A 118 3.79 -5.63 -8.73
CA THR A 118 3.92 -4.17 -8.92
C THR A 118 3.74 -3.78 -10.39
N SER A 119 4.31 -4.58 -11.29
CA SER A 119 4.19 -4.48 -12.74
C SER A 119 2.75 -4.57 -13.27
N THR A 120 1.97 -5.57 -12.83
CA THR A 120 0.55 -5.71 -13.23
C THR A 120 -0.30 -4.57 -12.67
N VAL A 121 0.01 -4.08 -11.48
CA VAL A 121 -0.73 -2.96 -10.89
C VAL A 121 -0.47 -1.66 -11.63
N ILE A 122 0.80 -1.36 -11.91
CA ILE A 122 1.20 -0.16 -12.65
C ILE A 122 0.58 -0.17 -14.05
N ALA A 123 0.61 -1.32 -14.75
CA ALA A 123 -0.03 -1.47 -16.06
C ALA A 123 -1.54 -1.14 -16.01
N ARG A 124 -2.28 -1.66 -15.02
CA ARG A 124 -3.71 -1.38 -14.86
C ARG A 124 -4.02 0.07 -14.50
N LEU A 125 -3.17 0.74 -13.73
CA LEU A 125 -3.34 2.15 -13.37
C LEU A 125 -2.98 3.09 -14.52
N ASN A 126 -2.16 2.61 -15.47
CA ASN A 126 -1.74 3.32 -16.66
C ASN A 126 -2.67 3.09 -17.86
N GLU A 127 -3.63 2.16 -17.77
CA GLU A 127 -4.50 1.78 -18.88
C GLU A 127 -5.52 2.89 -19.25
N PRO A 128 -5.42 3.50 -20.44
CA PRO A 128 -6.39 4.48 -20.92
C PRO A 128 -7.66 3.83 -21.55
N GLU A 129 -7.70 2.51 -21.79
CA GLU A 129 -8.68 1.89 -22.70
C GLU A 129 -9.98 1.34 -22.06
N GLN A 130 -10.28 1.56 -20.76
CA GLN A 130 -11.55 1.05 -20.20
C GLN A 130 -12.78 1.95 -20.39
N VAL A 131 -12.60 3.19 -20.87
CA VAL A 131 -13.74 4.06 -21.21
C VAL A 131 -14.46 3.55 -22.46
N ARG A 132 -13.75 2.86 -23.36
CA ARG A 132 -14.32 2.37 -24.63
C ARG A 132 -15.27 1.18 -24.42
N LEU A 133 -14.97 0.26 -23.51
CA LEU A 133 -15.81 -0.92 -23.29
C LEU A 133 -17.06 -0.63 -22.43
N PHE A 134 -16.97 0.29 -21.47
CA PHE A 134 -18.12 0.65 -20.63
C PHE A 134 -19.17 1.45 -21.40
N LEU A 135 -18.75 2.33 -22.34
CA LEU A 135 -19.68 3.01 -23.24
C LEU A 135 -20.31 2.03 -24.24
N ILE A 136 -19.56 1.08 -24.80
CA ILE A 136 -20.12 0.07 -25.72
C ILE A 136 -21.19 -0.81 -25.04
N VAL A 137 -21.00 -1.19 -23.77
CA VAL A 137 -21.98 -1.99 -23.01
C VAL A 137 -23.21 -1.15 -22.64
N LEU A 138 -23.04 0.13 -22.28
CA LEU A 138 -24.15 1.02 -21.95
C LEU A 138 -24.97 1.47 -23.18
N PHE A 139 -24.35 1.59 -24.37
CA PHE A 139 -25.07 1.89 -25.61
C PHE A 139 -25.79 0.68 -26.21
N LYS A 140 -25.28 -0.56 -26.07
CA LYS A 140 -26.00 -1.76 -26.50
C LYS A 140 -27.22 -2.09 -25.63
N LYS A 141 -27.23 -1.71 -24.35
CA LYS A 141 -28.38 -1.95 -23.46
C LYS A 141 -29.52 -0.92 -23.62
N LYS A 142 -29.28 0.21 -24.29
CA LYS A 142 -30.30 1.24 -24.57
C LYS A 142 -30.98 1.10 -25.94
N ARG A 143 -30.60 0.09 -26.74
CA ARG A 143 -31.21 -0.21 -28.06
C ARG A 143 -31.88 -1.59 -28.11
N SER A 144 -31.98 -2.29 -26.98
CA SER A 144 -32.70 -3.56 -26.82
C SER A 144 -33.79 -3.48 -25.74
N ARG A 145 -34.28 -2.27 -25.47
CA ARG A 145 -35.57 -1.99 -24.85
C ARG A 145 -36.32 -1.04 -25.75
#